data_AF-A0A809R933-F1
#
_entry.id   AF-A0A809R933-F1
#
_cell.length_a   1.000
_cell.length_b   1.000
_cell.length_c   1.000
_cell.angle_alpha   90.00
_cell.angle_beta   90.00
_cell.angle_gamma   90.00
#
_symmetry.space_group_name_H-M   'P 1'
#
loop_
_entity.id
_entity.type
_entity.pdbx_description
1 polymer ?
#
loop_
_entity_poly.entity_id
_entity_poly.type
_entity_poly.pdbx_seq_one_letter_code
_entity_poly.pdbx_strand_id
1 'polypeptide(L)'
;MNRLRNFAFRATRLALPFVVGSVTLAQAVVVPNSLAAAEGNSSETLPFYSSGFMRFQQVYDASQFSAMSGGAFISAMRFRPDSVQGAAFSHSTTIDVWLSTTAYAPDNLSSTFADNVGADETQVFSGSVALSSANTGGVPRDFDVVLTFSTPFLYNPANGNLLWEVKRYSATTTFHYLDAEDTFGDSISMLWNEPNAQAPTGVARTSGLVTKFDFVPVPEPTTAVVLALGALALARRRTRT
;
A
#
# COMPACT_ATOMS: atom_id res chain seq x y z
N MET A 1 -55.99 44.34 45.43
CA MET A 1 -55.93 42.98 44.83
C MET A 1 -55.23 43.08 43.48
N ASN A 2 -53.92 42.82 43.48
CA ASN A 2 -52.99 42.97 42.35
C ASN A 2 -53.15 41.81 41.35
N ARG A 3 -53.11 42.09 40.04
CA ARG A 3 -52.91 41.08 38.99
C ARG A 3 -51.59 41.35 38.27
N LEU A 4 -50.59 40.54 38.58
CA LEU A 4 -49.29 40.47 37.89
C LEU A 4 -49.47 39.77 36.53
N ARG A 5 -48.93 40.37 35.46
CA ARG A 5 -48.85 39.79 34.12
C ARG A 5 -47.52 39.04 33.97
N ASN A 6 -47.58 37.72 33.72
CA ASN A 6 -46.42 36.89 33.46
C ASN A 6 -45.86 37.13 32.04
N PHE A 7 -44.60 37.54 31.94
CA PHE A 7 -43.82 37.55 30.71
C PHE A 7 -43.21 36.15 30.48
N ALA A 8 -43.55 35.51 29.35
CA ALA A 8 -42.95 34.25 28.94
C ALA A 8 -41.70 34.51 28.09
N PHE A 9 -40.51 34.23 28.63
CA PHE A 9 -39.26 34.20 27.87
C PHE A 9 -39.19 32.88 27.07
N ARG A 10 -39.18 32.96 25.74
CA ARG A 10 -38.85 31.83 24.87
C ARG A 10 -37.33 31.67 24.82
N ALA A 11 -36.80 30.63 25.46
CA ALA A 11 -35.40 30.25 25.36
C ALA A 11 -35.13 29.54 24.02
N THR A 12 -34.45 30.21 23.10
CA THR A 12 -33.98 29.62 21.84
C THR A 12 -32.75 28.75 22.14
N ARG A 13 -32.90 27.42 22.11
CA ARG A 13 -31.78 26.47 22.31
C ARG A 13 -30.87 26.50 21.08
N LEU A 14 -29.64 26.98 21.24
CA LEU A 14 -28.57 26.88 20.24
C LEU A 14 -27.92 25.50 20.39
N ALA A 15 -28.20 24.57 19.47
CA ALA A 15 -27.50 23.29 19.40
C ALA A 15 -26.12 23.51 18.75
N LEU A 16 -25.04 23.30 19.50
CA LEU A 16 -23.70 23.19 18.93
C LEU A 16 -23.58 21.83 18.21
N PRO A 17 -23.19 21.77 16.92
CA PRO A 17 -22.89 20.50 16.28
C PRO A 17 -21.62 19.92 16.91
N PHE A 18 -21.73 18.70 17.44
CA PHE A 18 -20.60 17.91 17.90
C PHE A 18 -19.87 17.36 16.67
N VAL A 19 -18.61 17.76 16.46
CA VAL A 19 -17.77 17.19 15.40
C VAL A 19 -17.27 15.84 15.89
N VAL A 20 -17.83 14.75 15.37
CA VAL A 20 -17.25 13.41 15.54
C VAL A 20 -16.11 13.30 14.54
N GLY A 21 -14.87 13.27 15.01
CA GLY A 21 -13.72 12.92 14.17
C GLY A 21 -13.81 11.45 13.77
N SER A 22 -13.71 11.15 12.49
CA SER A 22 -13.64 9.77 12.01
C SER A 22 -12.28 9.17 12.40
N VAL A 23 -12.30 8.08 13.16
CA VAL A 23 -11.10 7.26 13.37
C VAL A 23 -10.93 6.37 12.13
N THR A 24 -9.85 6.57 11.37
CA THR A 24 -9.48 5.64 10.31
C THR A 24 -8.69 4.48 10.91
N LEU A 25 -9.13 3.26 10.63
CA LEU A 25 -8.44 2.04 11.06
C LEU A 25 -7.44 1.59 10.00
N ALA A 26 -6.35 0.95 10.44
CA ALA A 26 -5.44 0.26 9.55
C ALA A 26 -6.17 -0.90 8.85
N GLN A 27 -5.98 -0.99 7.54
CA GLN A 27 -6.55 -2.01 6.66
C GLN A 27 -5.40 -2.70 5.92
N ALA A 28 -5.72 -3.79 5.21
CA ALA A 28 -4.76 -4.44 4.34
C ALA A 28 -5.39 -5.01 3.08
N VAL A 29 -4.59 -5.09 2.02
CA VAL A 29 -4.96 -5.72 0.74
C VAL A 29 -3.82 -6.61 0.28
N VAL A 30 -4.15 -7.79 -0.26
CA VAL A 30 -3.18 -8.69 -0.90
C VAL A 30 -3.26 -8.50 -2.40
N VAL A 31 -2.11 -8.42 -3.05
CA VAL A 31 -1.97 -8.31 -4.50
C VAL A 31 -1.05 -9.42 -5.01
N PRO A 32 -1.50 -10.25 -5.97
CA PRO A 32 -2.83 -10.28 -6.60
C PRO A 32 -3.96 -10.61 -5.62
N ASN A 33 -5.14 -10.01 -5.79
CA ASN A 33 -6.28 -10.22 -4.87
C ASN A 33 -6.75 -11.68 -4.85
N SER A 34 -6.62 -12.40 -5.98
CA SER A 34 -6.93 -13.83 -6.09
C SER A 34 -6.06 -14.71 -5.18
N LEU A 35 -4.86 -14.24 -4.82
CA LEU A 35 -3.89 -14.97 -4.00
C LEU A 35 -3.97 -14.59 -2.51
N ALA A 36 -4.99 -13.84 -2.11
CA ALA A 36 -5.23 -13.51 -0.70
C ALA A 36 -5.35 -14.76 0.20
N ALA A 37 -5.97 -15.82 -0.33
CA ALA A 37 -6.21 -17.09 0.38
C ALA A 37 -5.77 -18.33 -0.42
N ALA A 38 -4.99 -18.12 -1.49
CA ALA A 38 -4.44 -19.18 -2.34
C ALA A 38 -2.93 -18.96 -2.51
N GLU A 39 -2.17 -20.04 -2.61
CA GLU A 39 -0.75 -20.00 -2.95
C GLU A 39 -0.56 -19.56 -4.41
N GLY A 40 0.50 -18.80 -4.68
CA GLY A 40 0.93 -18.52 -6.05
C GLY A 40 1.44 -19.77 -6.76
N ASN A 41 1.62 -19.65 -8.08
CA ASN A 41 2.09 -20.75 -8.91
C ASN A 41 3.63 -20.86 -9.01
N SER A 42 4.36 -19.97 -8.34
CA SER A 42 5.81 -19.82 -8.45
C SER A 42 6.43 -19.37 -7.11
N SER A 43 7.74 -19.23 -7.10
CA SER A 43 8.49 -18.73 -5.96
C SER A 43 9.61 -17.82 -6.41
N GLU A 44 9.87 -16.73 -5.69
CA GLU A 44 10.97 -15.82 -6.00
C GLU A 44 11.81 -15.52 -4.76
N THR A 45 13.09 -15.28 -5.00
CA THR A 45 14.03 -14.89 -3.93
C THR A 45 14.35 -13.40 -3.96
N LEU A 46 14.08 -12.74 -5.09
CA LEU A 46 14.26 -11.30 -5.25
C LEU A 46 13.12 -10.55 -4.54
N PRO A 47 13.34 -9.34 -4.00
CA PRO A 47 14.60 -8.62 -3.97
C PRO A 47 15.45 -8.87 -2.69
N PHE A 48 15.01 -9.77 -1.80
CA PHE A 48 15.64 -9.92 -0.49
C PHE A 48 16.84 -10.88 -0.49
N TYR A 49 17.01 -11.62 -1.57
CA TYR A 49 18.19 -12.42 -1.85
C TYR A 49 18.84 -12.00 -3.17
N SER A 50 20.15 -11.78 -3.15
CA SER A 50 21.02 -11.76 -4.34
C SER A 50 22.46 -12.05 -3.92
N SER A 51 23.25 -12.57 -4.85
CA SER A 51 24.68 -12.83 -4.69
C SER A 51 25.53 -11.55 -4.62
N GLY A 52 24.93 -10.37 -4.89
CA GLY A 52 25.61 -9.08 -4.83
C GLY A 52 24.64 -7.91 -4.69
N PHE A 53 25.07 -6.75 -5.20
CA PHE A 53 24.21 -5.57 -5.28
C PHE A 53 23.15 -5.78 -6.35
N MET A 54 21.99 -5.17 -6.17
CA MET A 54 20.87 -5.38 -7.08
C MET A 54 20.01 -4.14 -7.17
N ARG A 55 19.45 -3.92 -8.35
CA ARG A 55 18.32 -3.03 -8.58
C ARG A 55 17.13 -3.86 -9.01
N PHE A 56 15.98 -3.61 -8.40
CA PHE A 56 14.75 -4.34 -8.63
C PHE A 56 13.58 -3.36 -8.68
N GLN A 57 12.63 -3.62 -9.56
CA GLN A 57 11.33 -2.98 -9.62
C GLN A 57 10.26 -4.06 -9.71
N GLN A 58 9.14 -3.86 -9.03
CA GLN A 58 7.91 -4.63 -9.27
C GLN A 58 6.75 -3.66 -9.41
N VAL A 59 5.93 -3.89 -10.43
CA VAL A 59 4.69 -3.14 -10.66
C VAL A 59 3.50 -3.96 -10.19
N TYR A 60 2.49 -3.28 -9.69
CA TYR A 60 1.21 -3.84 -9.28
C TYR A 60 0.08 -3.07 -9.97
N ASP A 61 -0.84 -3.78 -10.62
CA ASP A 61 -1.95 -3.17 -11.34
C ASP A 61 -2.90 -2.41 -10.39
N ALA A 62 -3.28 -1.19 -10.78
CA ALA A 62 -4.12 -0.30 -9.99
C ALA A 62 -5.50 -0.91 -9.65
N SER A 63 -6.03 -1.80 -10.49
CA SER A 63 -7.32 -2.47 -10.25
C SER A 63 -7.33 -3.31 -8.97
N GLN A 64 -6.16 -3.73 -8.50
CA GLN A 64 -6.01 -4.55 -7.29
C GLN A 64 -6.18 -3.76 -5.99
N PHE A 65 -6.27 -2.43 -6.09
CA PHE A 65 -6.29 -1.50 -4.95
C PHE A 65 -7.62 -0.75 -4.83
N SER A 66 -8.74 -1.38 -5.21
CA SER A 66 -10.08 -0.77 -5.08
C SER A 66 -10.41 -0.30 -3.65
N ALA A 67 -9.81 -0.93 -2.62
CA ALA A 67 -9.93 -0.50 -1.22
C ALA A 67 -9.23 0.84 -0.89
N MET A 68 -8.44 1.39 -1.83
CA MET A 68 -7.71 2.65 -1.71
C MET A 68 -8.23 3.72 -2.69
N SER A 69 -9.44 3.59 -3.25
CA SER A 69 -9.96 4.45 -4.33
C SER A 69 -10.05 5.95 -3.98
N GLY A 70 -10.10 6.31 -2.71
CA GLY A 70 -10.05 7.71 -2.22
C GLY A 70 -8.64 8.22 -1.88
N GLY A 71 -7.62 7.40 -2.13
CA GLY A 71 -6.27 7.58 -1.61
C GLY A 71 -6.08 6.92 -0.25
N ALA A 72 -4.91 6.32 -0.04
CA ALA A 72 -4.52 5.73 1.23
C ALA A 72 -3.01 5.89 1.46
N PHE A 73 -2.61 5.97 2.73
CA PHE A 73 -1.22 5.89 3.13
C PHE A 73 -0.82 4.44 3.31
N ILE A 74 -0.01 3.90 2.41
CA ILE A 74 0.63 2.59 2.55
C ILE A 74 1.77 2.75 3.57
N SER A 75 1.79 1.90 4.60
CA SER A 75 2.73 1.99 5.72
C SER A 75 3.62 0.77 5.88
N ALA A 76 3.27 -0.36 5.27
CA ALA A 76 4.12 -1.53 5.22
C ALA A 76 3.79 -2.42 4.02
N MET A 77 4.79 -3.19 3.61
CA MET A 77 4.64 -4.34 2.73
C MET A 77 4.96 -5.61 3.52
N ARG A 78 4.21 -6.66 3.25
CA ARG A 78 4.43 -7.97 3.84
C ARG A 78 4.45 -9.04 2.77
N PHE A 79 5.29 -10.04 3.02
CA PHE A 79 5.47 -11.19 2.15
C PHE A 79 5.27 -12.46 3.00
N ARG A 80 5.04 -13.57 2.32
CA ARG A 80 4.95 -14.89 2.93
C ARG A 80 5.95 -15.82 2.26
N PRO A 81 6.53 -16.80 2.97
CA PRO A 81 7.30 -17.85 2.34
C PRO A 81 6.45 -18.65 1.36
N ASP A 82 7.09 -19.17 0.32
CA ASP A 82 6.48 -20.19 -0.53
C ASP A 82 6.18 -21.45 0.30
N SER A 83 5.04 -22.09 0.05
CA SER A 83 4.53 -23.20 0.85
C SER A 83 5.32 -24.51 0.66
N VAL A 84 6.04 -24.64 -0.46
CA VAL A 84 6.79 -25.84 -0.88
C VAL A 84 8.30 -25.67 -0.67
N GLN A 85 8.86 -24.56 -1.13
CA GLN A 85 10.29 -24.22 -1.13
C GLN A 85 10.67 -23.27 0.02
N GLY A 86 9.71 -22.54 0.56
CA GLY A 86 9.93 -21.62 1.67
C GLY A 86 10.25 -22.35 2.98
N ALA A 87 11.07 -21.70 3.79
CA ALA A 87 11.50 -22.19 5.09
C ALA A 87 11.52 -21.05 6.11
N ALA A 88 11.55 -21.39 7.40
CA ALA A 88 11.78 -20.39 8.43
C ALA A 88 13.17 -19.77 8.26
N PHE A 89 13.28 -18.46 8.44
CA PHE A 89 14.54 -17.75 8.28
C PHE A 89 14.64 -16.51 9.16
N SER A 90 15.87 -16.02 9.35
CA SER A 90 16.17 -14.74 9.96
C SER A 90 17.49 -14.20 9.40
N HIS A 91 17.46 -13.00 8.83
CA HIS A 91 18.63 -12.35 8.25
C HIS A 91 18.47 -10.83 8.21
N SER A 92 19.58 -10.08 8.09
CA SER A 92 19.57 -8.63 7.93
C SER A 92 20.23 -8.19 6.64
N THR A 93 19.55 -7.35 5.87
CA THR A 93 20.05 -6.82 4.58
C THR A 93 20.00 -5.30 4.56
N THR A 94 20.91 -4.67 3.82
CA THR A 94 20.89 -3.21 3.62
C THR A 94 20.21 -2.88 2.29
N ILE A 95 19.10 -2.16 2.37
CA ILE A 95 18.29 -1.77 1.21
C ILE A 95 17.85 -0.32 1.31
N ASP A 96 17.65 0.28 0.15
CA ASP A 96 16.82 1.46 -0.01
C ASP A 96 15.57 1.07 -0.79
N VAL A 97 14.43 1.65 -0.42
CA VAL A 97 13.13 1.32 -0.99
C VAL A 97 12.38 2.59 -1.35
N TRP A 98 11.84 2.59 -2.56
CA TRP A 98 11.00 3.66 -3.08
C TRP A 98 9.67 3.12 -3.56
N LEU A 99 8.63 3.94 -3.39
CA LEU A 99 7.35 3.74 -4.05
C LEU A 99 7.06 4.96 -4.95
N SER A 100 6.41 4.70 -6.08
CA SER A 100 5.87 5.73 -6.97
C SER A 100 4.63 5.19 -7.69
N THR A 101 3.87 6.08 -8.33
CA THR A 101 2.91 5.68 -9.35
C THR A 101 3.63 5.46 -10.69
N THR A 102 3.05 4.64 -11.56
CA THR A 102 3.57 4.45 -12.92
C THR A 102 2.45 4.28 -13.94
N ALA A 103 2.70 4.74 -15.17
CA ALA A 103 1.80 4.53 -16.30
C ALA A 103 2.01 3.18 -16.99
N TYR A 104 3.09 2.47 -16.67
CA TYR A 104 3.38 1.17 -17.27
C TYR A 104 2.60 0.07 -16.55
N ALA A 105 2.00 -0.83 -17.33
CA ALA A 105 1.27 -1.98 -16.83
C ALA A 105 2.22 -3.14 -16.47
N PRO A 106 1.76 -4.11 -15.66
CA PRO A 106 2.39 -5.43 -15.59
C PRO A 106 2.69 -5.99 -16.99
N ASP A 107 3.80 -6.72 -17.11
CA ASP A 107 4.37 -7.26 -18.34
C ASP A 107 4.79 -6.20 -19.39
N ASN A 108 4.72 -4.91 -19.05
CA ASN A 108 5.00 -3.82 -19.99
C ASN A 108 5.88 -2.72 -19.37
N LEU A 109 6.68 -3.02 -18.34
CA LEU A 109 7.71 -2.11 -17.83
C LEU A 109 8.77 -1.82 -18.91
N SER A 110 9.26 -0.59 -18.96
CA SER A 110 10.48 -0.26 -19.71
C SER A 110 11.66 -1.04 -19.14
N SER A 111 12.56 -1.50 -20.00
CA SER A 111 13.81 -2.11 -19.55
C SER A 111 14.76 -1.10 -18.91
N THR A 112 14.51 0.21 -19.06
CA THR A 112 15.21 1.29 -18.37
C THR A 112 14.48 1.63 -17.07
N PHE A 113 15.12 1.39 -15.92
CA PHE A 113 14.49 1.58 -14.61
C PHE A 113 13.93 3.00 -14.40
N ALA A 114 14.68 4.03 -14.83
CA ALA A 114 14.29 5.43 -14.62
C ALA A 114 13.03 5.83 -15.40
N ASP A 115 12.71 5.13 -16.50
CA ASP A 115 11.52 5.43 -17.29
C ASP A 115 10.24 4.98 -16.59
N ASN A 116 10.32 3.99 -15.69
CA ASN A 116 9.18 3.42 -15.00
C ASN A 116 8.71 4.27 -13.81
N VAL A 117 9.58 5.11 -13.27
CA VAL A 117 9.35 5.84 -12.01
C VAL A 117 8.44 7.05 -12.21
N GLY A 118 7.45 7.21 -11.33
CA GLY A 118 6.56 8.37 -11.30
C GLY A 118 7.14 9.61 -10.65
N ALA A 119 6.54 10.76 -10.93
CA ALA A 119 6.95 12.04 -10.34
C ALA A 119 6.69 12.15 -8.83
N ASP A 120 5.89 11.24 -8.27
CA ASP A 120 5.58 11.13 -6.84
C ASP A 120 6.52 10.18 -6.08
N GLU A 121 7.65 9.80 -6.70
CA GLU A 121 8.66 8.94 -6.08
C GLU A 121 9.00 9.39 -4.66
N THR A 122 8.82 8.46 -3.72
CA THR A 122 9.05 8.67 -2.30
C THR A 122 9.94 7.56 -1.77
N GLN A 123 11.05 7.93 -1.14
CA GLN A 123 11.86 6.96 -0.41
C GLN A 123 11.13 6.58 0.89
N VAL A 124 10.60 5.36 0.94
CA VAL A 124 9.76 4.89 2.05
C VAL A 124 10.59 4.21 3.15
N PHE A 125 11.79 3.74 2.80
CA PHE A 125 12.74 3.10 3.71
C PHE A 125 14.18 3.23 3.21
N SER A 126 15.13 3.38 4.13
CA SER A 126 16.57 3.33 3.85
C SER A 126 17.33 2.79 5.06
N GLY A 127 18.19 1.81 4.83
CA GLY A 127 19.11 1.29 5.84
C GLY A 127 19.09 -0.24 5.98
N SER A 128 19.53 -0.72 7.13
CA SER A 128 19.54 -2.14 7.46
C SER A 128 18.17 -2.56 7.97
N VAL A 129 17.58 -3.59 7.35
CA VAL A 129 16.32 -4.21 7.75
C VAL A 129 16.58 -5.65 8.19
N ALA A 130 16.00 -6.04 9.33
CA ALA A 130 15.94 -7.43 9.76
C ALA A 130 14.67 -8.07 9.21
N LEU A 131 14.82 -9.12 8.41
CA LEU A 131 13.74 -9.89 7.82
C LEU A 131 13.73 -11.28 8.43
N SER A 132 12.55 -11.79 8.73
CA SER A 132 12.38 -13.12 9.27
C SER A 132 11.02 -13.68 8.91
N SER A 133 10.93 -15.00 8.85
CA SER A 133 9.67 -15.73 8.84
C SER A 133 9.76 -16.91 9.79
N ALA A 134 8.69 -17.17 10.53
CA ALA A 134 8.50 -18.39 11.28
C ALA A 134 8.02 -19.54 10.37
N ASN A 135 7.66 -19.26 9.11
CA ASN A 135 7.10 -20.20 8.14
C ASN A 135 5.89 -20.95 8.70
N THR A 136 5.03 -20.22 9.41
CA THR A 136 3.77 -20.73 9.96
C THR A 136 2.63 -20.54 8.97
N GLY A 137 1.44 -21.04 9.33
CA GLY A 137 0.27 -21.05 8.47
C GLY A 137 0.13 -22.34 7.67
N GLY A 138 -0.96 -22.43 6.91
CA GLY A 138 -1.28 -23.56 6.05
C GLY A 138 -0.70 -23.41 4.65
N VAL A 139 -1.53 -23.68 3.65
CA VAL A 139 -1.29 -23.29 2.26
C VAL A 139 -2.38 -22.28 1.91
N PRO A 140 -2.07 -20.97 1.83
CA PRO A 140 -0.75 -20.36 1.89
C PRO A 140 -0.18 -20.15 3.31
N ARG A 141 1.11 -19.81 3.39
CA ARG A 141 1.81 -19.39 4.62
C ARG A 141 1.34 -18.01 5.11
N ASP A 142 1.66 -17.69 6.36
CA ASP A 142 1.36 -16.38 6.95
C ASP A 142 2.22 -15.27 6.33
N PHE A 143 1.65 -14.06 6.17
CA PHE A 143 2.37 -12.85 5.76
C PHE A 143 3.18 -12.27 6.94
N ASP A 144 4.26 -12.94 7.31
CA ASP A 144 5.09 -12.63 8.49
C ASP A 144 6.47 -12.02 8.16
N VAL A 145 6.84 -11.93 6.88
CA VAL A 145 8.01 -11.16 6.44
C VAL A 145 7.59 -9.71 6.25
N VAL A 146 8.00 -8.82 7.15
CA VAL A 146 7.48 -7.43 7.21
C VAL A 146 8.56 -6.40 6.85
N LEU A 147 8.24 -5.53 5.90
CA LEU A 147 8.97 -4.31 5.58
C LEU A 147 8.12 -3.09 5.98
N THR A 148 8.40 -2.52 7.14
CA THR A 148 7.72 -1.33 7.65
C THR A 148 8.37 -0.06 7.09
N PHE A 149 7.56 0.90 6.66
CA PHE A 149 8.06 2.15 6.10
C PHE A 149 8.34 3.18 7.20
N SER A 150 9.47 3.87 7.09
CA SER A 150 9.75 5.07 7.88
C SER A 150 8.97 6.28 7.37
N THR A 151 8.56 6.25 6.10
CA THR A 151 7.73 7.29 5.47
C THR A 151 6.60 6.62 4.70
N PRO A 152 5.35 6.68 5.18
CA PRO A 152 4.21 6.14 4.46
C PRO A 152 4.04 6.80 3.08
N PHE A 153 3.63 6.02 2.09
CA PHE A 153 3.41 6.50 0.73
C PHE A 153 1.92 6.77 0.49
N LEU A 154 1.58 7.97 0.03
CA LEU A 154 0.22 8.30 -0.37
C LEU A 154 -0.05 7.73 -1.77
N TYR A 155 -0.82 6.65 -1.84
CA TYR A 155 -1.18 6.02 -3.09
C TYR A 155 -2.66 6.22 -3.41
N ASN A 156 -2.96 6.56 -4.66
CA ASN A 156 -4.31 6.55 -5.21
C ASN A 156 -4.28 5.79 -6.55
N PRO A 157 -4.99 4.65 -6.68
CA PRO A 157 -4.99 3.87 -7.91
C PRO A 157 -5.53 4.61 -9.13
N ALA A 158 -6.28 5.70 -8.94
CA ALA A 158 -6.71 6.56 -10.05
C ALA A 158 -5.54 7.30 -10.74
N ASN A 159 -4.37 7.39 -10.10
CA ASN A 159 -3.19 8.07 -10.64
C ASN A 159 -2.23 7.13 -11.39
N GLY A 160 -2.47 5.82 -11.37
CA GLY A 160 -1.63 4.83 -12.04
C GLY A 160 -1.36 3.59 -11.20
N ASN A 161 -0.60 2.67 -11.78
CA ASN A 161 -0.15 1.44 -11.13
C ASN A 161 0.85 1.77 -10.02
N LEU A 162 0.96 0.90 -9.01
CA LEU A 162 1.94 1.07 -7.95
C LEU A 162 3.27 0.46 -8.40
N LEU A 163 4.36 1.21 -8.30
CA LEU A 163 5.72 0.74 -8.55
C LEU A 163 6.51 0.67 -7.24
N TRP A 164 7.13 -0.47 -6.98
CA TRP A 164 8.05 -0.70 -5.89
C TRP A 164 9.47 -0.85 -6.43
N GLU A 165 10.39 0.05 -6.06
CA GLU A 165 11.81 -0.06 -6.39
C GLU A 165 12.63 -0.42 -5.14
N VAL A 166 13.60 -1.33 -5.31
CA VAL A 166 14.60 -1.70 -4.30
C VAL A 166 15.99 -1.55 -4.89
N LYS A 167 16.87 -0.88 -4.14
CA LYS A 167 18.32 -0.96 -4.33
C LYS A 167 18.93 -1.67 -3.13
N ARG A 168 19.72 -2.70 -3.41
CA ARG A 168 20.33 -3.55 -2.38
C ARG A 168 21.85 -3.47 -2.41
N TYR A 169 22.47 -3.40 -1.23
CA TYR A 169 23.91 -3.15 -1.07
C TYR A 169 24.65 -4.21 -0.23
N SER A 170 24.04 -5.35 -0.01
CA SER A 170 24.64 -6.49 0.70
C SER A 170 24.49 -7.75 -0.14
N ALA A 171 25.29 -8.77 0.12
CA ALA A 171 25.13 -10.11 -0.47
C ALA A 171 24.55 -11.07 0.58
N THR A 172 23.79 -12.08 0.12
CA THR A 172 23.25 -13.16 0.97
C THR A 172 23.63 -14.50 0.38
N THR A 173 24.01 -15.46 1.22
CA THR A 173 24.42 -16.80 0.78
C THR A 173 23.33 -17.86 0.91
N THR A 174 22.20 -17.54 1.56
CA THR A 174 21.10 -18.47 1.79
C THR A 174 19.85 -18.00 1.06
N PHE A 175 19.29 -18.85 0.19
CA PHE A 175 18.04 -18.58 -0.50
C PHE A 175 16.86 -18.59 0.48
N HIS A 176 16.00 -17.59 0.36
CA HIS A 176 14.72 -17.51 1.06
C HIS A 176 13.63 -17.33 0.02
N TYR A 177 12.94 -18.43 -0.30
CA TYR A 177 11.87 -18.44 -1.30
C TYR A 177 10.59 -17.85 -0.71
N LEU A 178 10.10 -16.82 -1.36
CA LEU A 178 8.84 -16.17 -1.08
C LEU A 178 7.83 -16.56 -2.15
N ASP A 179 6.55 -16.57 -1.76
CA ASP A 179 5.46 -16.90 -2.66
C ASP A 179 5.35 -15.86 -3.80
N ALA A 180 5.20 -16.37 -5.02
CA ALA A 180 5.19 -15.58 -6.23
C ALA A 180 4.14 -16.10 -7.22
N GLU A 181 3.71 -15.21 -8.11
CA GLU A 181 2.92 -15.58 -9.28
C GLU A 181 3.78 -15.35 -10.53
N ASP A 182 3.69 -16.27 -11.48
CA ASP A 182 4.32 -16.21 -12.80
C ASP A 182 3.27 -16.58 -13.85
N THR A 183 2.35 -15.66 -14.11
CA THR A 183 1.31 -15.82 -15.13
C THR A 183 1.27 -14.57 -16.02
N PHE A 184 1.53 -14.74 -17.32
CA PHE A 184 1.50 -13.62 -18.26
C PHE A 184 0.09 -12.98 -18.31
N GLY A 185 0.04 -11.66 -18.17
CA GLY A 185 -1.19 -10.89 -18.10
C GLY A 185 -1.88 -10.91 -16.72
N ASP A 186 -1.18 -11.36 -15.68
CA ASP A 186 -1.63 -11.15 -14.30
C ASP A 186 -1.45 -9.69 -13.85
N SER A 187 -1.65 -9.42 -12.56
CA SER A 187 -1.62 -8.06 -12.01
C SER A 187 -0.24 -7.59 -11.50
N ILE A 188 0.82 -8.35 -11.72
CA ILE A 188 2.18 -8.05 -11.25
C ILE A 188 3.23 -8.41 -12.30
N SER A 189 4.38 -7.75 -12.26
CA SER A 189 5.57 -8.19 -13.00
C SER A 189 6.79 -7.45 -12.44
N MET A 190 7.99 -7.96 -12.71
CA MET A 190 9.22 -7.34 -12.21
C MET A 190 10.22 -6.99 -13.30
N LEU A 191 11.15 -6.12 -12.93
CA LEU A 191 12.36 -5.77 -13.67
C LEU A 191 13.52 -5.83 -12.69
N TRP A 192 14.62 -6.47 -13.05
CA TRP A 192 15.75 -6.61 -12.14
C TRP A 192 17.10 -6.58 -12.84
N ASN A 193 18.14 -6.23 -12.09
CA ASN A 193 19.53 -6.29 -12.52
C ASN A 193 20.43 -6.62 -11.33
N GLU A 194 21.32 -7.57 -11.55
CA GLU A 194 22.48 -7.82 -10.70
C GLU A 194 23.74 -7.85 -11.59
N PRO A 195 24.95 -7.59 -11.05
CA PRO A 195 25.28 -7.30 -9.66
C PRO A 195 25.36 -5.79 -9.36
N ASN A 196 24.51 -4.95 -9.96
CA ASN A 196 24.62 -3.48 -9.87
C ASN A 196 23.33 -2.79 -9.38
N ALA A 197 23.36 -2.25 -8.15
CA ALA A 197 22.26 -1.45 -7.58
C ALA A 197 21.98 -0.12 -8.30
N GLN A 198 22.90 0.35 -9.15
CA GLN A 198 22.74 1.56 -9.96
C GLN A 198 22.63 1.24 -11.44
N ALA A 199 22.24 0.01 -11.80
CA ALA A 199 22.05 -0.36 -13.19
C ALA A 199 21.01 0.57 -13.86
N PRO A 200 21.31 1.10 -15.06
CA PRO A 200 20.33 1.92 -15.80
C PRO A 200 19.23 1.04 -16.41
N THR A 201 19.56 -0.20 -16.75
CA THR A 201 18.65 -1.15 -17.41
C THR A 201 18.60 -2.50 -16.71
N GLY A 202 17.52 -3.25 -16.91
CA GLY A 202 17.29 -4.56 -16.32
C GLY A 202 16.66 -5.56 -17.28
N VAL A 203 16.41 -6.75 -16.76
CA VAL A 203 15.70 -7.85 -17.44
C VAL A 203 14.29 -7.94 -16.85
N ALA A 204 13.28 -7.83 -17.71
CA ALA A 204 11.89 -7.99 -17.30
C ALA A 204 11.55 -9.46 -17.07
N ARG A 205 10.69 -9.72 -16.09
CA ARG A 205 10.07 -11.02 -15.85
C ARG A 205 8.59 -10.82 -15.58
N THR A 206 7.79 -11.75 -16.09
CA THR A 206 6.36 -11.86 -15.77
C THR A 206 6.14 -12.17 -14.30
N SER A 207 7.07 -12.90 -13.66
CA SER A 207 6.96 -13.21 -12.24
C SER A 207 6.90 -11.97 -11.32
N GLY A 208 6.26 -12.12 -10.17
CA GLY A 208 6.21 -11.11 -9.11
C GLY A 208 5.90 -11.70 -7.74
N LEU A 209 6.33 -11.02 -6.67
CA LEU A 209 6.01 -11.43 -5.30
C LEU A 209 4.53 -11.19 -4.96
N VAL A 210 3.88 -12.18 -4.35
CA VAL A 210 2.58 -11.99 -3.71
C VAL A 210 2.77 -11.09 -2.49
N THR A 211 2.12 -9.94 -2.49
CA THR A 211 2.42 -8.87 -1.52
C THR A 211 1.17 -8.42 -0.80
N LYS A 212 1.24 -8.33 0.52
CA LYS A 212 0.22 -7.70 1.35
C LYS A 212 0.65 -6.28 1.71
N PHE A 213 -0.21 -5.31 1.43
CA PHE A 213 -0.01 -3.91 1.78
C PHE A 213 -0.84 -3.56 3.01
N ASP A 214 -0.20 -3.06 4.06
CA ASP A 214 -0.89 -2.42 5.17
C ASP A 214 -1.07 -0.93 4.85
N PHE A 215 -2.27 -0.40 5.06
CA PHE A 215 -2.58 1.00 4.73
C PHE A 215 -3.61 1.64 5.66
N VAL A 216 -3.64 2.96 5.65
CA VAL A 216 -4.68 3.77 6.32
C VAL A 216 -5.38 4.61 5.26
N PRO A 217 -6.70 4.45 5.05
CA PRO A 217 -7.44 5.31 4.12
C PRO A 217 -7.31 6.78 4.49
N VAL A 218 -7.21 7.66 3.49
CA VAL A 218 -7.32 9.10 3.73
C VAL A 218 -8.76 9.39 4.17
N PRO A 219 -8.99 10.03 5.34
CA PRO A 219 -10.34 10.39 5.75
C PRO A 219 -10.97 11.30 4.70
N GLU A 220 -12.11 10.91 4.14
CA GLU A 220 -12.84 11.82 3.26
C GLU A 220 -13.27 13.07 4.06
N PRO A 221 -12.94 14.29 3.59
CA PRO A 221 -13.25 15.49 4.34
C PRO A 221 -14.75 15.73 4.32
N THR A 222 -15.44 15.27 5.39
CA THR A 222 -16.73 15.73 5.91
C THR A 222 -17.74 16.27 4.87
N THR A 223 -17.83 15.68 3.69
CA THR A 223 -18.74 16.15 2.63
C THR A 223 -20.19 16.01 3.10
N ALA A 224 -20.45 15.02 3.95
CA ALA A 224 -21.70 14.87 4.70
C ALA A 224 -21.98 16.04 5.66
N VAL A 225 -20.96 16.63 6.31
CA VAL A 225 -21.14 17.80 7.20
C VAL A 225 -21.41 19.05 6.37
N VAL A 226 -20.69 19.26 5.26
CA VAL A 226 -20.96 20.40 4.36
C VAL A 226 -22.35 20.27 3.74
N LEU A 227 -22.76 19.07 3.34
CA LEU A 227 -24.10 18.79 2.82
C LEU A 227 -25.18 18.97 3.90
N ALA A 228 -24.94 18.51 5.13
CA ALA A 228 -25.84 18.68 6.25
C ALA A 228 -25.98 20.15 6.65
N LEU A 229 -24.88 20.91 6.71
CA LEU A 229 -24.88 22.34 6.95
C LEU A 229 -25.59 23.10 5.83
N GLY A 230 -25.37 22.71 4.57
CA GLY A 230 -26.07 23.24 3.40
C GLY A 230 -27.58 22.99 3.48
N ALA A 231 -28.00 21.77 3.79
CA ALA A 231 -29.41 21.40 3.96
C ALA A 231 -30.07 22.13 5.14
N LEU A 232 -29.37 22.30 6.27
CA LEU A 232 -29.82 23.08 7.42
C LEU A 232 -29.98 24.58 7.08
N ALA A 233 -29.06 25.15 6.30
CA ALA A 233 -29.15 26.54 5.83
C ALA A 233 -30.36 26.74 4.88
N LEU A 234 -30.59 25.79 3.97
CA LEU A 234 -31.74 25.78 3.07
C LEU A 234 -33.08 25.61 3.82
N ALA A 235 -33.13 24.74 4.83
CA ALA A 235 -34.31 24.54 5.68
C ALA A 235 -34.64 25.77 6.53
N ARG A 236 -33.61 26.48 7.06
CA ARG A 236 -33.80 27.77 7.76
C ARG A 236 -34.25 28.90 6.84
N ARG A 237 -33.90 28.86 5.56
CA ARG A 237 -34.32 29.87 4.58
C ARG A 237 -35.80 29.70 4.18
N ARG A 238 -36.29 28.46 4.07
CA ARG A 238 -37.70 28.15 3.74
C ARG A 238 -38.71 28.48 4.85
N THR A 239 -38.29 28.55 6.10
CA THR A 239 -39.19 28.83 7.24
C THR A 239 -39.34 30.32 7.56
N ARG A 240 -38.69 31.20 6.78
CA ARG A 240 -38.72 32.67 6.96
C ARG A 240 -39.48 33.42 5.86
N THR A 241 -40.07 32.72 4.90
CA THR A 241 -41.02 33.24 3.91
C THR A 241 -42.42 32.75 4.26
#